data_AF-A0A1I3DM79-F1
#
_entry.id   AF-A0A1I3DM79-F1
#
_cell.length_a   1.000
_cell.length_b   1.000
_cell.length_c   1.000
_cell.angle_alpha   90.00
_cell.angle_beta   90.00
_cell.angle_gamma   90.00
#
_symmetry.space_group_name_H-M   'P 1'
#
loop_
_entity.id
_entity.type
_entity.pdbx_description
1 polymer ?
#
loop_
_entity_poly.entity_id
_entity_poly.type
_entity_poly.pdbx_seq_one_letter_code
_entity_poly.pdbx_strand_id
1 'polypeptide(L)'
;MNINKIELSKVDGISLMDGLQYCGSLKDFDKFLEAFYTDIEDNANTLEDAYQKANIELFTIKVHALKTSARMIGAKELSEEARLLEVSGKSANMPYIDANIDSFLSLYRSYSIKLASYMTEKQRLKAIKKPITEDELEDAYSALREVCSSMDYGAVEMILEELSTYQLPEVDQKQIADFKTHFHKLEWDEMERTLMV
;
A
#
# COMPACT_ATOMS: atom_id res chain seq x y z
N MET A 1 11.17 -8.12 -15.04
CA MET A 1 11.48 -9.02 -13.89
C MET A 1 10.39 -8.79 -12.85
N ASN A 2 9.64 -9.82 -12.47
CA ASN A 2 8.51 -9.68 -11.55
C ASN A 2 9.04 -9.59 -10.10
N ILE A 3 9.32 -8.37 -9.66
CA ILE A 3 9.92 -8.04 -8.36
C ILE A 3 9.05 -8.56 -7.19
N ASN A 4 7.76 -8.77 -7.42
CA ASN A 4 6.77 -8.84 -6.34
C ASN A 4 6.47 -10.23 -5.77
N LYS A 5 6.95 -11.34 -6.32
CA LYS A 5 6.53 -12.68 -5.82
C LYS A 5 7.57 -13.45 -5.00
N ILE A 6 8.85 -13.07 -5.06
CA ILE A 6 9.96 -13.84 -4.47
C ILE A 6 10.54 -13.17 -3.21
N GLU A 7 10.21 -11.90 -2.93
CA GLU A 7 10.64 -11.21 -1.69
C GLU A 7 9.60 -11.26 -0.58
N LEU A 8 8.31 -11.08 -0.91
CA LEU A 8 7.22 -11.09 0.08
C LEU A 8 7.04 -12.43 0.80
N SER A 9 7.30 -13.55 0.12
CA SER A 9 7.20 -14.89 0.71
C SER A 9 8.23 -15.17 1.80
N LYS A 10 9.22 -14.28 1.97
CA LYS A 10 10.25 -14.36 3.02
C LYS A 10 9.95 -13.47 4.22
N VAL A 11 8.91 -12.62 4.15
CA VAL A 11 8.52 -11.79 5.29
C VAL A 11 7.82 -12.68 6.30
N ASP A 12 8.45 -12.85 7.47
CA ASP A 12 7.91 -13.65 8.55
C ASP A 12 6.53 -13.13 8.98
N GLY A 13 5.59 -14.05 9.28
CA GLY A 13 4.24 -13.72 9.71
C GLY A 13 3.34 -13.07 8.65
N ILE A 14 3.70 -13.10 7.35
CA ILE A 14 2.85 -12.64 6.23
C ILE A 14 2.66 -13.77 5.22
N SER A 15 1.39 -14.07 4.93
CA SER A 15 1.00 -15.03 3.89
C SER A 15 0.46 -14.31 2.67
N LEU A 16 1.25 -14.28 1.59
CA LEU A 16 0.82 -13.72 0.31
C LEU A 16 -0.46 -14.41 -0.21
N MET A 17 -0.54 -15.74 -0.04
CA MET A 17 -1.71 -16.51 -0.47
C MET A 17 -2.97 -16.09 0.29
N ASP A 18 -2.89 -15.90 1.61
CA ASP A 18 -4.06 -15.53 2.41
C ASP A 18 -4.46 -14.07 2.13
N GLY A 19 -3.48 -13.16 2.01
CA GLY A 19 -3.76 -11.76 1.71
C GLY A 19 -4.40 -11.56 0.33
N LEU A 20 -3.93 -12.28 -0.69
CA LEU A 20 -4.51 -12.22 -2.05
C LEU A 20 -5.97 -12.71 -2.10
N GLN A 21 -6.46 -13.45 -1.11
CA GLN A 21 -7.90 -13.78 -1.05
C GLN A 21 -8.76 -12.55 -0.75
N TYR A 22 -8.16 -11.50 -0.14
CA TYR A 22 -8.82 -10.25 0.23
C TYR A 22 -8.48 -9.10 -0.72
N CYS A 23 -7.59 -9.32 -1.68
CA CYS A 23 -7.15 -8.30 -2.65
C CYS A 23 -7.49 -8.76 -4.07
N GLY A 24 -7.98 -7.85 -4.91
CA GLY A 24 -8.32 -8.18 -6.31
C GLY A 24 -7.10 -8.49 -7.17
N SER A 25 -5.93 -7.95 -6.79
CA SER A 25 -4.68 -8.11 -7.52
C SER A 25 -3.45 -8.07 -6.59
N LEU A 26 -2.30 -8.51 -7.11
CA LEU A 26 -1.00 -8.37 -6.41
C LEU A 26 -0.62 -6.91 -6.21
N LYS A 27 -1.03 -6.04 -7.13
CA LYS A 27 -0.81 -4.60 -7.05
C LYS A 27 -1.59 -4.00 -5.87
N ASP A 28 -2.85 -4.38 -5.71
CA ASP A 28 -3.67 -3.92 -4.58
C ASP A 28 -3.11 -4.44 -3.25
N PHE A 29 -2.70 -5.71 -3.20
CA PHE A 29 -2.04 -6.28 -2.02
C PHE A 29 -0.81 -5.48 -1.62
N ASP A 30 0.06 -5.15 -2.59
CA ASP A 30 1.26 -4.36 -2.36
C ASP A 30 0.95 -2.92 -1.91
N LYS A 31 -0.09 -2.28 -2.46
CA LYS A 31 -0.60 -0.98 -1.98
C LYS A 31 -1.08 -1.06 -0.53
N PHE A 32 -1.87 -2.09 -0.18
CA PHE A 32 -2.33 -2.29 1.20
C PHE A 32 -1.18 -2.56 2.17
N LEU A 33 -0.17 -3.29 1.74
CA LEU A 33 1.01 -3.57 2.55
C LEU A 33 1.82 -2.30 2.84
N GLU A 34 1.99 -1.43 1.85
CA GLU A 34 2.67 -0.13 1.99
C GLU A 34 1.90 0.80 2.94
N ALA A 35 0.57 0.86 2.82
CA ALA A 35 -0.28 1.60 3.75
C ALA A 35 -0.18 1.03 5.18
N PHE A 36 -0.30 -0.29 5.32
CA PHE A 36 -0.18 -0.95 6.63
C PHE A 36 1.15 -0.62 7.31
N TYR A 37 2.27 -0.71 6.57
CA TYR A 37 3.61 -0.40 7.08
C TYR A 37 3.76 1.05 7.51
N THR A 38 3.24 1.98 6.70
CA THR A 38 3.32 3.42 6.98
C THR A 38 2.55 3.78 8.25
N ASP A 39 1.41 3.12 8.47
CA ASP A 39 0.50 3.45 9.57
C ASP A 39 0.84 2.72 10.88
N ILE A 40 1.82 1.81 10.94
CA ILE A 40 2.07 0.95 12.11
C ILE A 40 2.27 1.77 13.38
N GLU A 41 3.19 2.72 13.34
CA GLU A 41 3.61 3.47 14.53
C GLU A 41 2.48 4.37 15.04
N ASP A 42 1.85 5.12 14.15
CA ASP A 42 0.74 6.02 14.49
C ASP A 42 -0.48 5.26 15.03
N ASN A 43 -0.82 4.12 14.43
CA ASN A 43 -1.92 3.29 14.91
C ASN A 43 -1.60 2.62 16.25
N ALA A 44 -0.36 2.12 16.44
CA ALA A 44 0.07 1.53 17.70
C ALA A 44 0.00 2.56 18.84
N ASN A 45 0.51 3.77 18.60
CA ASN A 45 0.47 4.87 19.56
C ASN A 45 -0.96 5.30 19.88
N THR A 46 -1.84 5.37 18.88
CA THR A 46 -3.26 5.68 19.09
C THR A 46 -3.97 4.62 19.94
N LEU A 47 -3.64 3.35 19.71
CA LEU A 47 -4.24 2.21 20.41
C LEU A 47 -3.75 2.14 21.87
N GLU A 48 -2.45 2.38 22.08
CA GLU A 48 -1.84 2.50 23.41
C GLU A 48 -2.42 3.67 24.20
N ASP A 49 -2.56 4.86 23.58
CA ASP A 49 -3.17 6.04 24.21
C ASP A 49 -4.64 5.81 24.59
N ALA A 50 -5.42 5.16 23.71
CA ALA A 50 -6.80 4.80 24.00
C ALA A 50 -6.91 3.86 25.20
N TYR A 51 -6.03 2.87 25.30
CA TYR A 51 -5.96 1.96 26.44
C TYR A 51 -5.55 2.70 27.73
N GLN A 52 -4.47 3.49 27.72
CA GLN A 52 -3.97 4.23 28.88
C GLN A 52 -4.99 5.24 29.43
N LYS A 53 -5.82 5.84 28.55
CA LYS A 53 -6.91 6.74 28.93
C LYS A 53 -8.21 6.03 29.29
N ALA A 54 -8.22 4.70 29.37
CA ALA A 54 -9.40 3.86 29.59
C ALA A 54 -10.54 4.12 28.60
N ASN A 55 -10.23 4.61 27.39
CA ASN A 55 -11.19 4.79 26.30
C ASN A 55 -11.37 3.47 25.53
N ILE A 56 -12.07 2.53 26.16
CA ILE A 56 -12.25 1.17 25.64
C ILE A 56 -13.07 1.13 24.35
N GLU A 57 -13.95 2.11 24.14
CA GLU A 57 -14.70 2.25 22.89
C GLU A 57 -13.77 2.55 21.71
N LEU A 58 -12.93 3.59 21.83
CA LEU A 58 -11.94 3.92 20.80
C LEU A 58 -10.95 2.78 20.59
N PHE A 59 -10.46 2.18 21.69
CA PHE A 59 -9.59 1.01 21.63
C PHE A 59 -10.22 -0.11 20.78
N THR A 60 -11.48 -0.46 21.06
CA THR A 60 -12.23 -1.52 20.37
C THR A 60 -12.39 -1.21 18.87
N ILE A 61 -12.67 0.05 18.52
CA ILE A 61 -12.75 0.50 17.12
C ILE A 61 -11.40 0.34 16.42
N LYS A 62 -10.31 0.72 17.08
CA LYS A 62 -8.95 0.64 16.52
C LYS A 62 -8.47 -0.80 16.34
N VAL A 63 -8.68 -1.69 17.32
CA VAL A 63 -8.36 -3.13 17.14
C VAL A 63 -9.21 -3.78 16.05
N HIS A 64 -10.49 -3.37 15.88
CA HIS A 64 -11.33 -3.87 14.80
C HIS A 64 -10.80 -3.47 13.41
N ALA A 65 -10.38 -2.21 13.26
CA ALA A 65 -9.75 -1.73 12.02
C ALA A 65 -8.45 -2.49 11.75
N LEU A 66 -7.58 -2.60 12.76
CA LEU A 66 -6.30 -3.31 12.66
C LEU A 66 -6.47 -4.80 12.31
N LYS A 67 -7.46 -5.49 12.89
CA LYS A 67 -7.81 -6.87 12.52
C LYS A 67 -8.04 -7.00 11.01
N THR A 68 -8.82 -6.07 10.44
CA THR A 68 -9.14 -6.10 9.00
C THR A 68 -7.89 -5.84 8.17
N SER A 69 -7.10 -4.83 8.53
CA SER A 69 -5.85 -4.51 7.85
C SER A 69 -4.84 -5.65 7.91
N ALA A 70 -4.64 -6.27 9.07
CA ALA A 70 -3.77 -7.43 9.27
C ALA A 70 -4.21 -8.61 8.40
N ARG A 71 -5.53 -8.86 8.28
CA ARG A 71 -6.06 -9.91 7.41
C ARG A 71 -5.79 -9.65 5.93
N MET A 72 -5.94 -8.40 5.47
CA MET A 72 -5.66 -8.04 4.06
C MET A 72 -4.21 -8.28 3.67
N ILE A 73 -3.27 -8.07 4.60
CA ILE A 73 -1.85 -8.34 4.36
C ILE A 73 -1.43 -9.78 4.65
N GLY A 74 -2.38 -10.68 5.00
CA GLY A 74 -2.06 -12.07 5.33
C GLY A 74 -1.34 -12.26 6.67
N ALA A 75 -1.38 -11.27 7.57
CA ALA A 75 -0.83 -11.33 8.92
C ALA A 75 -1.81 -12.04 9.88
N LYS A 76 -1.92 -13.37 9.72
CA LYS A 76 -2.95 -14.18 10.37
C LYS A 76 -2.88 -14.15 11.90
N GLU A 77 -1.68 -14.27 12.47
CA GLU A 77 -1.48 -14.22 13.92
C GLU A 77 -1.94 -12.88 14.50
N LEU A 78 -1.45 -11.77 13.93
CA LEU A 78 -1.85 -10.43 14.34
C LEU A 78 -3.36 -10.19 14.20
N SER A 79 -3.96 -10.68 13.11
CA SER A 79 -5.40 -10.58 12.91
C SER A 79 -6.19 -11.34 13.99
N GLU A 80 -5.71 -12.49 14.44
CA GLU A 80 -6.41 -13.28 15.45
C GLU A 80 -6.27 -12.66 16.85
N GLU A 81 -5.07 -12.17 17.21
CA GLU A 81 -4.87 -11.44 18.46
C GLU A 81 -5.72 -10.17 18.52
N ALA A 82 -5.80 -9.42 17.41
CA ALA A 82 -6.67 -8.24 17.30
C ALA A 82 -8.15 -8.60 17.48
N ARG A 83 -8.58 -9.77 16.97
CA ARG A 83 -9.95 -10.28 17.14
C ARG A 83 -10.25 -10.60 18.61
N LEU A 84 -9.30 -11.19 19.34
CA LEU A 84 -9.46 -11.50 20.76
C LEU A 84 -9.57 -10.22 21.59
N LEU A 85 -8.73 -9.21 21.33
CA LEU A 85 -8.83 -7.90 21.96
C LEU A 85 -10.14 -7.17 21.62
N GLU A 86 -10.61 -7.27 20.37
CA GLU A 86 -11.90 -6.69 19.96
C GLU A 86 -13.07 -7.30 20.74
N VAL A 87 -13.10 -8.62 20.89
CA VAL A 87 -14.15 -9.31 21.66
C VAL A 87 -14.07 -8.94 23.13
N SER A 88 -12.87 -8.86 23.68
CA SER A 88 -12.65 -8.46 25.08
C SER A 88 -13.07 -7.00 25.33
N GLY A 89 -12.79 -6.10 24.39
CA GLY A 89 -13.27 -4.72 24.44
C GLY A 89 -14.79 -4.61 24.40
N LYS A 90 -15.45 -5.36 23.50
CA LYS A 90 -16.92 -5.41 23.40
C LYS A 90 -17.61 -5.98 24.63
N SER A 91 -16.95 -6.88 25.35
CA SER A 91 -17.46 -7.52 26.57
C SER A 91 -16.96 -6.86 27.86
N ALA A 92 -16.21 -5.77 27.76
CA ALA A 92 -15.56 -5.09 28.88
C ALA A 92 -14.67 -6.00 29.75
N ASN A 93 -14.04 -7.00 29.14
CA ASN A 93 -13.13 -7.92 29.82
C ASN A 93 -11.73 -7.31 29.99
N MET A 94 -11.62 -6.33 30.90
CA MET A 94 -10.37 -5.64 31.20
C MET A 94 -9.23 -6.58 31.62
N PRO A 95 -9.44 -7.60 32.48
CA PRO A 95 -8.37 -8.52 32.86
C PRO A 95 -7.68 -9.19 31.66
N TYR A 96 -8.43 -9.48 30.59
CA TYR A 96 -7.85 -10.03 29.37
C TYR A 96 -7.06 -8.97 28.59
N ILE A 97 -7.60 -7.75 28.46
CA ILE A 97 -6.91 -6.66 27.75
C ILE A 97 -5.59 -6.34 28.46
N ASP A 98 -5.63 -6.15 29.78
CA ASP A 98 -4.46 -5.80 30.59
C ASP A 98 -3.35 -6.86 30.47
N ALA A 99 -3.72 -8.14 30.39
CA ALA A 99 -2.77 -9.25 30.28
C ALA A 99 -2.13 -9.40 28.89
N ASN A 100 -2.74 -8.83 27.83
CA ASN A 100 -2.35 -9.12 26.43
C ASN A 100 -1.99 -7.86 25.62
N ILE A 101 -2.27 -6.65 26.12
CA ILE A 101 -2.05 -5.42 25.36
C ILE A 101 -0.58 -5.20 25.01
N ASP A 102 0.33 -5.43 25.95
CA ASP A 102 1.77 -5.20 25.75
C ASP A 102 2.36 -6.16 24.72
N SER A 103 1.98 -7.45 24.78
CA SER A 103 2.41 -8.46 23.82
C SER A 103 1.81 -8.19 22.44
N PHE A 104 0.54 -7.77 22.36
CA PHE A 104 -0.11 -7.40 21.12
C PHE A 104 0.56 -6.19 20.45
N LEU A 105 0.82 -5.11 21.19
CA LEU A 105 1.51 -3.93 20.67
C LEU A 105 2.93 -4.27 20.21
N SER A 106 3.63 -5.14 20.95
CA SER A 106 4.96 -5.63 20.56
C SER A 106 4.91 -6.44 19.26
N LEU A 107 3.94 -7.35 19.14
CA LEU A 107 3.71 -8.11 17.91
C LEU A 107 3.41 -7.17 16.75
N TYR A 108 2.50 -6.21 16.93
CA TYR A 108 2.12 -5.26 15.88
C TYR A 108 3.32 -4.43 15.41
N ARG A 109 4.06 -3.81 16.33
CA ARG A 109 5.26 -3.00 16.01
C ARG A 109 6.38 -3.84 15.39
N SER A 110 6.45 -5.14 15.69
CA SER A 110 7.44 -6.02 15.06
C SER A 110 7.29 -6.08 13.53
N TYR A 111 6.08 -5.87 12.99
CA TYR A 111 5.86 -5.86 11.55
C TYR A 111 6.60 -4.71 10.85
N SER A 112 6.87 -3.59 11.52
CA SER A 112 7.74 -2.53 10.97
C SER A 112 9.12 -3.08 10.65
N ILE A 113 9.69 -3.90 11.54
CA ILE A 113 11.02 -4.49 11.33
C ILE A 113 10.95 -5.58 10.27
N LYS A 114 9.93 -6.45 10.33
CA LYS A 114 9.75 -7.56 9.38
C LYS A 114 9.58 -7.06 7.94
N LEU A 115 8.89 -5.94 7.75
CA LEU A 115 8.63 -5.33 6.44
C LEU A 115 9.71 -4.36 5.96
N ALA A 116 10.58 -3.88 6.85
CA ALA A 116 11.55 -2.84 6.51
C ALA A 116 12.44 -3.20 5.30
N SER A 117 12.93 -4.44 5.22
CA SER A 117 13.78 -4.89 4.12
C SER A 117 13.05 -4.87 2.77
N TYR A 118 11.82 -5.39 2.74
CA TYR A 118 10.96 -5.36 1.56
C TYR A 118 10.66 -3.92 1.13
N MET A 119 10.29 -3.05 2.08
CA MET A 119 9.97 -1.65 1.79
C MET A 119 11.19 -0.88 1.29
N THR A 120 12.37 -1.13 1.87
CA THR A 120 13.63 -0.51 1.45
C THR A 120 14.03 -0.96 0.05
N GLU A 121 13.94 -2.26 -0.24
CA GLU A 121 14.28 -2.79 -1.55
C GLU A 121 13.31 -2.31 -2.64
N LYS A 122 12.02 -2.26 -2.33
CA LYS A 122 11.00 -1.65 -3.19
C LYS A 122 11.32 -0.19 -3.51
N GLN A 123 11.69 0.61 -2.50
CA GLN A 123 12.10 2.00 -2.71
C GLN A 123 13.38 2.11 -3.54
N ARG A 124 14.38 1.25 -3.29
CA ARG A 124 15.63 1.19 -4.05
C ARG A 124 15.36 0.88 -5.53
N LEU A 125 14.51 -0.09 -5.82
CA LEU A 125 14.15 -0.46 -7.19
C LEU A 125 13.33 0.63 -7.89
N LYS A 126 12.44 1.34 -7.18
CA LYS A 126 11.80 2.56 -7.70
C LYS A 126 12.79 3.68 -8.02
N ALA A 127 13.89 3.78 -7.26
CA ALA A 127 14.91 4.81 -7.46
C ALA A 127 15.89 4.49 -8.61
N ILE A 128 16.11 3.21 -8.93
CA ILE A 128 16.96 2.79 -10.03
C ILE A 128 16.17 2.85 -11.33
N LYS A 129 16.16 4.04 -11.91
CA LYS A 129 15.53 4.31 -13.19
C LYS A 129 16.47 3.94 -14.33
N LYS A 130 15.99 3.15 -15.28
CA LYS A 130 16.77 2.84 -16.49
C LYS A 130 16.64 3.99 -17.51
N PRO A 131 17.66 4.28 -18.32
CA PRO A 131 17.48 5.18 -19.46
C PRO A 131 16.33 4.67 -20.33
N ILE A 132 15.45 5.57 -20.78
CA ILE A 132 14.45 5.25 -21.80
C ILE A 132 15.05 5.52 -23.18
N THR A 133 14.74 4.68 -24.16
CA THR A 133 15.05 4.94 -25.56
C THR A 133 13.98 5.83 -26.20
N GLU A 134 14.30 6.46 -27.33
CA GLU A 134 13.32 7.26 -28.08
C GLU A 134 12.13 6.41 -28.54
N ASP A 135 12.37 5.17 -28.99
CA ASP A 135 11.34 4.24 -29.42
C ASP A 135 10.40 3.84 -28.26
N GLU A 136 10.96 3.47 -27.09
CA GLU A 136 10.15 3.12 -25.91
C GLU A 136 9.30 4.32 -25.42
N LEU A 137 9.84 5.53 -25.53
CA LEU A 137 9.15 6.75 -25.14
C LEU A 137 7.97 7.04 -26.09
N GLU A 138 8.18 6.96 -27.41
CA GLU A 138 7.10 7.14 -28.39
C GLU A 138 6.04 6.04 -28.27
N ASP A 139 6.44 4.79 -28.05
CA ASP A 139 5.51 3.68 -27.82
C ASP A 139 4.61 3.96 -26.60
N ALA A 140 5.18 4.48 -25.51
CA ALA A 140 4.43 4.84 -24.32
C ALA A 140 3.46 6.01 -24.57
N TYR A 141 3.88 7.05 -25.29
CA TYR A 141 2.99 8.16 -25.66
C TYR A 141 1.88 7.73 -26.61
N SER A 142 2.18 6.88 -27.59
CA SER A 142 1.18 6.29 -28.49
C SER A 142 0.15 5.48 -27.71
N ALA A 143 0.60 4.65 -26.77
CA ALA A 143 -0.29 3.89 -25.90
C ALA A 143 -1.16 4.82 -25.04
N LEU A 144 -0.59 5.87 -24.45
CA LEU A 144 -1.33 6.87 -23.68
C LEU A 144 -2.42 7.55 -24.52
N ARG A 145 -2.12 7.93 -25.77
CA ARG A 145 -3.11 8.53 -26.68
C ARG A 145 -4.28 7.57 -26.93
N GLU A 146 -4.00 6.30 -27.19
CA GLU A 146 -5.04 5.28 -27.42
C GLU A 146 -5.95 5.09 -26.20
N VAL A 147 -5.37 4.90 -25.02
CA VAL A 147 -6.14 4.62 -23.80
C VAL A 147 -6.87 5.86 -23.26
N CYS A 148 -6.39 7.07 -23.56
CA CYS A 148 -7.08 8.32 -23.24
C CYS A 148 -8.38 8.46 -24.01
N SER A 149 -8.38 8.16 -25.31
CA SER A 149 -9.59 8.25 -26.12
C SER A 149 -10.66 7.23 -25.72
N SER A 150 -10.27 6.11 -25.11
CA SER A 150 -11.21 5.15 -24.49
C SER A 150 -11.55 5.45 -23.02
N MET A 151 -10.99 6.51 -22.44
CA MET A 151 -11.13 6.88 -21.02
C MET A 151 -10.81 5.73 -20.05
N ASP A 152 -9.85 4.88 -20.41
CA ASP A 152 -9.51 3.70 -19.60
C ASP A 152 -8.53 4.10 -18.49
N TYR A 153 -9.10 4.43 -17.32
CA TYR A 153 -8.34 4.82 -16.13
C TYR A 153 -7.30 3.77 -15.73
N GLY A 154 -7.66 2.48 -15.80
CA GLY A 154 -6.78 1.39 -15.39
C GLY A 154 -5.58 1.26 -16.31
N ALA A 155 -5.82 1.33 -17.63
CA ALA A 155 -4.76 1.27 -18.62
C ALA A 155 -3.82 2.49 -18.54
N VAL A 156 -4.35 3.69 -18.33
CA VAL A 156 -3.53 4.90 -18.09
C VAL A 156 -2.65 4.72 -16.85
N GLU A 157 -3.20 4.25 -15.72
CA GLU A 157 -2.44 4.03 -14.49
C GLU A 157 -1.28 3.04 -14.72
N MET A 158 -1.50 1.98 -15.50
CA MET A 158 -0.48 0.99 -15.83
C MET A 158 0.69 1.59 -16.64
N ILE A 159 0.39 2.37 -17.68
CA ILE A 159 1.44 2.99 -18.51
C ILE A 159 2.24 4.01 -17.69
N LEU A 160 1.56 4.82 -16.87
CA LEU A 160 2.23 5.80 -15.99
C LEU A 160 3.12 5.14 -14.93
N GLU A 161 2.73 3.97 -14.44
CA GLU A 161 3.56 3.16 -13.52
C GLU A 161 4.80 2.61 -14.24
N GLU A 162 4.65 2.10 -15.46
CA GLU A 162 5.78 1.64 -16.26
C GLU A 162 6.76 2.78 -16.57
N LEU A 163 6.27 3.92 -17.06
CA LEU A 163 7.07 5.12 -17.29
C LEU A 163 7.79 5.61 -16.04
N SER A 164 7.22 5.40 -14.84
CA SER A 164 7.87 5.79 -13.59
C SER A 164 9.17 5.02 -13.30
N THR A 165 9.36 3.84 -13.93
CA THR A 165 10.57 3.02 -13.81
C THR A 165 11.71 3.48 -14.72
N TYR A 166 11.45 4.45 -15.59
CA TYR A 166 12.43 5.01 -16.51
C TYR A 166 12.92 6.40 -16.10
N GLN A 167 14.13 6.73 -16.55
CA GLN A 167 14.72 8.06 -16.48
C GLN A 167 14.32 8.80 -17.76
N LEU A 168 13.28 9.61 -17.66
CA LEU A 168 12.76 10.40 -18.77
C LEU A 168 13.63 11.66 -18.98
N PRO A 169 13.73 12.20 -20.22
CA PRO A 169 14.29 13.52 -20.46
C PRO A 169 13.53 14.62 -19.69
N GLU A 170 14.15 15.77 -19.42
CA GLU A 170 13.53 16.84 -18.61
C GLU A 170 12.21 17.37 -19.19
N VAL A 171 12.09 17.38 -20.52
CA VAL A 171 10.88 17.81 -21.23
C VAL A 171 9.74 16.83 -20.93
N ASP A 172 9.99 15.54 -21.10
CA ASP A 172 9.03 14.46 -20.84
C ASP A 172 8.66 14.33 -19.37
N GLN A 173 9.60 14.58 -18.46
CA GLN A 173 9.29 14.63 -17.03
C GLN A 173 8.22 15.69 -16.73
N LYS A 174 8.32 16.88 -17.35
CA LYS A 174 7.33 17.95 -17.18
C LYS A 174 6.00 17.59 -17.83
N GLN A 175 6.03 17.04 -19.04
CA GLN A 175 4.84 16.64 -19.78
C GLN A 175 4.06 15.55 -19.04
N ILE A 176 4.75 14.50 -18.56
CA ILE A 176 4.13 13.44 -17.76
C ILE A 176 3.64 13.96 -16.40
N ALA A 177 4.31 14.93 -15.78
CA ALA A 177 3.83 15.53 -14.54
C ALA A 177 2.53 16.35 -14.74
N ASP A 178 2.43 17.07 -15.86
CA ASP A 178 1.22 17.80 -16.25
C ASP A 178 0.08 16.83 -16.57
N PHE A 179 0.35 15.82 -17.39
CA PHE A 179 -0.59 14.72 -17.68
C PHE A 179 -1.13 14.07 -16.39
N LYS A 180 -0.26 13.75 -15.43
CA LYS A 180 -0.66 13.18 -14.12
C LYS A 180 -1.57 14.10 -13.31
N THR A 181 -1.34 15.41 -13.39
CA THR A 181 -2.17 16.40 -12.70
C THR A 181 -3.60 16.37 -13.23
N HIS A 182 -3.76 16.31 -14.56
CA HIS A 182 -5.07 16.18 -15.20
C HIS A 182 -5.71 14.81 -14.97
N PHE A 183 -4.92 13.73 -15.01
CA PHE A 183 -5.38 12.37 -14.71
C PHE A 183 -6.02 12.25 -13.32
N HIS A 184 -5.39 12.81 -12.28
CA HIS A 184 -5.96 12.82 -10.93
C HIS A 184 -7.24 13.64 -10.80
N LYS A 185 -7.46 14.61 -11.70
CA LYS A 185 -8.69 15.42 -11.77
C LYS A 185 -9.73 14.86 -12.74
N LEU A 186 -9.42 13.77 -13.44
CA LEU A 186 -10.25 13.16 -14.49
C LEU A 186 -10.54 14.13 -15.66
N GLU A 187 -9.59 15.03 -15.95
CA GLU A 187 -9.69 16.03 -17.02
C GLU A 187 -9.19 15.45 -18.36
N TRP A 188 -9.94 14.49 -18.93
CA TRP A 188 -9.54 13.73 -20.13
C TRP A 188 -9.20 14.59 -21.35
N ASP A 189 -9.98 15.65 -21.61
CA ASP A 189 -9.71 16.57 -22.71
C ASP A 189 -8.36 17.28 -22.56
N GLU A 190 -7.98 17.63 -21.33
CA GLU A 190 -6.68 18.26 -21.06
C GLU A 190 -5.55 17.22 -21.14
N MET A 191 -5.78 15.99 -20.69
CA MET A 191 -4.84 14.88 -20.88
C MET A 191 -4.50 14.69 -22.35
N GLU A 192 -5.49 14.62 -23.25
CA GLU A 192 -5.25 14.49 -24.69
C GLU A 192 -4.42 15.65 -25.24
N ARG A 193 -4.69 16.90 -24.80
CA ARG A 193 -3.90 18.07 -25.23
C ARG A 193 -2.44 17.99 -24.82
N THR A 194 -2.15 17.47 -23.63
CA THR A 194 -0.75 17.28 -23.20
C THR A 194 0.01 16.26 -24.06
N LEU A 195 -0.68 15.42 -24.84
CA LEU A 195 -0.07 14.39 -25.70
C LEU A 195 0.06 14.80 -27.19
N MET A 196 -0.45 15.98 -27.58
CA MET A 196 -0.47 16.48 -28.96
C MET A 196 0.77 17.32 -29.34
N VAL A 197 1.73 17.46 -28.41
CA VAL A 197 3.00 18.19 -28.60
C VAL A 197 4.08 17.23 -29.06
#